data_AF-A0A632D2B5-F1
#
_entry.id   AF-A0A632D2B5-F1
#
_cell.length_a   1.000
_cell.length_b   1.000
_cell.length_c   1.000
_cell.angle_alpha   90.00
_cell.angle_beta   90.00
_cell.angle_gamma   90.00
#
_symmetry.space_group_name_H-M   'P 1'
#
loop_
_entity.id
_entity.type
_entity.pdbx_description
1 polymer ?
#
loop_
_entity_poly.entity_id
_entity_poly.type
_entity_poly.pdbx_seq_one_letter_code
_entity_poly.pdbx_strand_id
1 'polypeptide(L)'
;VMAKAADNADWKARWGSVHHTDRTLLAQYRASLKSAIQRKANISQAISRYEKLLNRTQKAATDIKRLRPLVEDAINKGILDVDPDLVNHANEFLVIGDRSWRVGQYYDCAGDIVRIKSLDFDSQRADVEIIFTFKGTKSGNWDVKTLDKQVDVTPDEDAVMQKISGGVSIAGINDIISCDDFYRFQQRGMIKITDSYGVQTTESGYSIDFVGTYTDPLKHAVYPDRRDGALKSSIAKWVLGMMSEGNNRQIRSAETFLVELFGSNYGDVIASYGDTLSPEAIQEKIADAIARMPEKTSQGATRNGDSELEVTNAIFGTNEFRGSDYEITTAQFGTIGIYSNKAEIKQAMDAASARIAAERKANLNHAVAALTQSWVTAIREAATTGKITPAIADVVNDGSKFMDAYKMDAVQLPSAYGQLSYRMTYNLVSMFSDLAILGLVDLNEVTPELLSMRKNHVEILQRINTVLAGRTDEEKQADADRINLALGNITEEEIAARNEKQEELSSIQGDATSIAQSLGLNYRVSTADLKMMYAPKFAAGEVFGLQEASGMKGGLFRAKDAIKAKFGARWLPAKAKNSDFPGNWWIIETKHNVADVLAVIQQYA
;
A
#
# COMPACT_ATOMS: atom_id res chain seq x y z
N VAL A 1 22.52 80.71 3.42
CA VAL A 1 22.78 80.09 2.09
C VAL A 1 21.50 79.90 1.28
N MET A 2 20.41 79.33 1.84
CA MET A 2 19.16 79.10 1.10
C MET A 2 18.49 80.37 0.54
N ALA A 3 18.59 81.51 1.22
CA ALA A 3 18.01 82.77 0.74
C ALA A 3 18.73 83.34 -0.51
N LYS A 4 20.05 83.17 -0.65
CA LYS A 4 20.81 83.70 -1.81
C LYS A 4 20.68 82.84 -3.08
N ALA A 5 20.29 81.57 -2.95
CA ALA A 5 20.08 80.68 -4.09
C ALA A 5 18.67 80.80 -4.71
N ALA A 6 17.71 81.38 -3.98
CA ALA A 6 16.33 81.56 -4.41
C ALA A 6 16.14 82.60 -5.53
N ASP A 7 17.10 83.52 -5.68
CA ASP A 7 17.08 84.58 -6.70
C ASP A 7 17.95 84.27 -7.94
N ASN A 8 18.49 83.05 -8.04
CA ASN A 8 19.25 82.64 -9.21
C ASN A 8 18.30 82.37 -10.40
N ALA A 9 18.34 83.23 -11.42
CA ALA A 9 17.48 83.16 -12.60
C ALA A 9 17.59 81.82 -13.37
N ASP A 10 18.79 81.24 -13.43
CA ASP A 10 19.03 79.93 -14.07
C ASP A 10 18.36 78.78 -13.30
N TRP A 11 18.26 78.88 -11.98
CA TRP A 11 17.56 77.90 -11.16
C TRP A 11 16.06 77.96 -11.40
N LYS A 12 15.47 79.17 -11.38
CA LYS A 12 14.04 79.39 -11.67
C LYS A 12 13.65 78.86 -13.05
N ALA A 13 14.52 79.02 -14.05
CA ALA A 13 14.28 78.57 -15.41
C ALA A 13 14.30 77.04 -15.56
N ARG A 14 15.23 76.34 -14.87
CA ARG A 14 15.36 74.87 -14.98
C ARG A 14 14.47 74.07 -14.03
N TRP A 15 14.14 74.62 -12.87
CA TRP A 15 13.53 73.86 -11.77
C TRP A 15 12.37 74.56 -11.07
N GLY A 16 11.87 75.68 -11.60
CA GLY A 16 10.70 76.40 -11.06
C GLY A 16 10.99 77.28 -9.83
N SER A 17 9.97 78.05 -9.42
CA SER A 17 10.06 79.00 -8.29
C SER A 17 9.92 78.29 -6.93
N VAL A 18 10.83 78.58 -5.99
CA VAL A 18 10.71 78.19 -4.56
C VAL A 18 9.66 78.99 -3.79
N HIS A 19 8.94 79.87 -4.47
CA HIS A 19 7.75 80.57 -4.02
C HIS A 19 6.63 80.29 -5.03
N HIS A 20 5.88 79.22 -4.77
CA HIS A 20 4.75 78.74 -5.57
C HIS A 20 3.52 78.64 -4.66
N THR A 21 2.32 78.92 -5.19
CA THR A 21 1.07 78.93 -4.40
C THR A 21 0.57 77.52 -4.09
N ASP A 22 0.87 76.54 -4.96
CA ASP A 22 0.65 75.10 -4.69
C ASP A 22 1.71 74.54 -3.72
N ARG A 23 1.25 74.13 -2.53
CA ARG A 23 2.09 73.56 -1.46
C ARG A 23 2.81 72.27 -1.86
N THR A 24 2.23 71.46 -2.74
CA THR A 24 2.80 70.17 -3.14
C THR A 24 3.96 70.38 -4.09
N LEU A 25 3.78 71.25 -5.09
CA LEU A 25 4.84 71.66 -6.01
C LEU A 25 6.00 72.36 -5.26
N LEU A 26 5.67 73.21 -4.29
CA LEU A 26 6.66 73.90 -3.45
C LEU A 26 7.55 72.92 -2.66
N ALA A 27 6.95 71.85 -2.10
CA ALA A 27 7.68 70.82 -1.38
C ALA A 27 8.63 70.04 -2.31
N GLN A 28 8.18 69.71 -3.52
CA GLN A 28 9.00 69.05 -4.55
C GLN A 28 10.20 69.92 -4.97
N TYR A 29 9.99 71.21 -5.22
CA TYR A 29 11.08 72.13 -5.56
C TYR A 29 12.10 72.30 -4.44
N ARG A 30 11.65 72.37 -3.18
CA ARG A 30 12.54 72.41 -2.02
C ARG A 30 13.34 71.12 -1.85
N ALA A 31 12.73 69.97 -2.09
CA ALA A 31 13.42 68.67 -2.06
C ALA A 31 14.47 68.56 -3.17
N SER A 32 14.11 68.99 -4.40
CA SER A 32 15.04 69.03 -5.54
C SER A 32 16.23 69.98 -5.26
N LEU A 33 15.98 71.16 -4.71
CA LEU A 33 17.03 72.10 -4.30
C LEU A 33 17.94 71.50 -3.23
N LYS A 34 17.38 70.85 -2.21
CA LYS A 34 18.17 70.17 -1.17
C LYS A 34 19.07 69.07 -1.75
N SER A 35 18.52 68.27 -2.68
CA SER A 35 19.28 67.24 -3.41
C SER A 35 20.39 67.85 -4.27
N ALA A 36 20.13 68.96 -4.96
CA ALA A 36 21.12 69.65 -5.79
C ALA A 36 22.25 70.27 -4.94
N ILE A 37 21.92 70.86 -3.78
CA ILE A 37 22.91 71.37 -2.82
C ILE A 37 23.80 70.24 -2.30
N GLN A 38 23.21 69.09 -1.93
CA GLN A 38 23.99 67.93 -1.48
C GLN A 38 24.90 67.40 -2.59
N ARG A 39 24.39 67.31 -3.83
CA ARG A 39 25.20 66.91 -5.00
C ARG A 39 26.37 67.86 -5.23
N LYS A 40 26.14 69.18 -5.16
CA LYS A 40 27.21 70.18 -5.26
C LYS A 40 28.26 69.99 -4.17
N ALA A 41 27.85 69.80 -2.92
CA ALA A 41 28.78 69.56 -1.81
C ALA A 41 29.63 68.31 -2.02
N ASN A 42 29.02 67.19 -2.44
CA ASN A 42 29.73 65.94 -2.74
C ASN A 42 30.72 66.12 -3.90
N ILE A 43 30.31 66.81 -4.98
CA ILE A 43 31.18 67.08 -6.14
C ILE A 43 32.35 67.99 -5.74
N SER A 44 32.11 69.06 -4.98
CA SER A 44 33.18 69.95 -4.51
C SER A 44 34.19 69.21 -3.61
N GLN A 45 33.73 68.29 -2.76
CA GLN A 45 34.62 67.42 -1.99
C GLN A 45 35.44 66.49 -2.90
N ALA A 46 34.82 65.89 -3.92
CA ALA A 46 35.53 65.05 -4.89
C ALA A 46 36.58 65.86 -5.67
N ILE A 47 36.24 67.05 -6.16
CA ILE A 47 37.17 67.95 -6.86
C ILE A 47 38.37 68.28 -5.97
N SER A 48 38.14 68.66 -4.71
CA SER A 48 39.25 68.95 -3.79
C SER A 48 40.16 67.74 -3.55
N ARG A 49 39.61 66.51 -3.52
CA ARG A 49 40.41 65.27 -3.46
C ARG A 49 41.24 65.09 -4.73
N TYR A 50 40.65 65.28 -5.91
CA TYR A 50 41.36 65.15 -7.19
C TYR A 50 42.44 66.23 -7.39
N GLU A 51 42.20 67.47 -6.97
CA GLU A 51 43.21 68.54 -7.00
C GLU A 51 44.41 68.21 -6.10
N LYS A 52 44.16 67.70 -4.88
CA LYS A 52 45.23 67.24 -3.99
C LYS A 52 46.01 66.07 -4.60
N LEU A 53 45.32 65.11 -5.20
CA LEU A 53 45.93 63.98 -5.90
C LEU A 53 46.81 64.47 -7.05
N LEU A 54 46.30 65.36 -7.90
CA LEU A 54 47.03 65.92 -9.03
C LEU A 54 48.31 66.64 -8.60
N ASN A 55 48.20 67.52 -7.59
CA ASN A 55 49.35 68.24 -7.05
C ASN A 55 50.39 67.29 -6.45
N ARG A 56 49.94 66.24 -5.75
CA ARG A 56 50.85 65.22 -5.22
C ARG A 56 51.54 64.45 -6.35
N THR A 57 50.82 64.04 -7.38
CA THR A 57 51.41 63.30 -8.51
C THR A 57 52.43 64.14 -9.27
N GLN A 58 52.17 65.43 -9.46
CA GLN A 58 53.14 66.37 -10.06
C GLN A 58 54.41 66.52 -9.21
N LYS A 59 54.25 66.66 -7.88
CA LYS A 59 55.38 66.72 -6.95
C LYS A 59 56.16 65.40 -6.95
N ALA A 60 55.46 64.26 -6.90
CA ALA A 60 56.06 62.93 -6.95
C ALA A 60 56.86 62.71 -8.23
N ALA A 61 56.38 63.15 -9.40
CA ALA A 61 57.13 63.06 -10.65
C ALA A 61 58.47 63.82 -10.60
N THR A 62 58.49 64.98 -9.94
CA THR A 62 59.71 65.77 -9.73
C THR A 62 60.66 65.08 -8.74
N ASP A 63 60.12 64.59 -7.63
CA ASP A 63 60.89 63.89 -6.60
C ASP A 63 61.47 62.56 -7.11
N ILE A 64 60.73 61.78 -7.89
CA ILE A 64 61.21 60.55 -8.54
C ILE A 64 62.43 60.86 -9.41
N LYS A 65 62.36 61.89 -10.26
CA LYS A 65 63.48 62.27 -11.14
C LYS A 65 64.74 62.64 -10.35
N ARG A 66 64.57 63.29 -9.19
CA ARG A 66 65.67 63.71 -8.33
C ARG A 66 66.26 62.57 -7.49
N LEU A 67 65.41 61.72 -6.92
CA LEU A 67 65.80 60.70 -5.95
C LEU A 67 66.18 59.36 -6.59
N ARG A 68 65.71 59.08 -7.82
CA ARG A 68 66.00 57.85 -8.56
C ARG A 68 67.47 57.40 -8.50
N PRO A 69 68.48 58.21 -8.87
CA PRO A 69 69.87 57.75 -8.87
C PRO A 69 70.41 57.42 -7.47
N LEU A 70 69.90 58.09 -6.42
CA LEU A 70 70.28 57.81 -5.04
C LEU A 70 69.67 56.50 -4.54
N VAL A 71 68.41 56.22 -4.92
CA VAL A 71 67.71 54.99 -4.57
C VAL A 71 68.31 53.80 -5.32
N GLU A 72 68.60 53.93 -6.62
CA GLU A 72 69.28 52.89 -7.41
C GLU A 72 70.66 52.54 -6.85
N ASP A 73 71.46 53.54 -6.48
CA ASP A 73 72.76 53.34 -5.83
C ASP A 73 72.64 52.65 -4.46
N ALA A 74 71.63 53.01 -3.66
CA ALA A 74 71.39 52.38 -2.36
C ALA A 74 70.91 50.92 -2.47
N ILE A 75 70.07 50.59 -3.47
CA ILE A 75 69.67 49.21 -3.77
C ILE A 75 70.88 48.39 -4.23
N ASN A 76 71.66 48.90 -5.18
CA ASN A 76 72.85 48.21 -5.71
C ASN A 76 73.92 47.95 -4.63
N LYS A 77 74.03 48.84 -3.64
CA LYS A 77 74.92 48.68 -2.47
C LYS A 77 74.35 47.80 -1.36
N GLY A 78 73.13 47.28 -1.52
CA GLY A 78 72.44 46.46 -0.50
C GLY A 78 72.03 47.23 0.76
N ILE A 79 71.95 48.56 0.68
CA ILE A 79 71.54 49.43 1.81
C ILE A 79 70.01 49.42 1.96
N LEU A 80 69.29 49.30 0.84
CA LEU A 80 67.84 49.14 0.79
C LEU A 80 67.50 47.73 0.31
N ASP A 81 66.77 46.97 1.13
CA ASP A 81 66.26 45.64 0.81
C ASP A 81 64.85 45.74 0.20
N VAL A 82 64.80 46.17 -1.06
CA VAL A 82 63.54 46.30 -1.83
C VAL A 82 63.76 45.80 -3.25
N ASP A 83 62.69 45.32 -3.89
CA ASP A 83 62.72 44.86 -5.29
C ASP A 83 63.26 46.00 -6.19
N PRO A 84 64.36 45.79 -6.95
CA PRO A 84 64.91 46.80 -7.86
C PRO A 84 63.88 47.32 -8.87
N ASP A 85 62.88 46.52 -9.21
CA ASP A 85 61.82 46.87 -10.15
C ASP A 85 60.88 47.97 -9.62
N LEU A 86 60.89 48.22 -8.30
CA LEU A 86 60.18 49.33 -7.64
C LEU A 86 60.46 50.68 -8.30
N VAL A 87 61.70 50.91 -8.76
CA VAL A 87 62.11 52.20 -9.34
C VAL A 87 61.45 52.44 -10.70
N ASN A 88 61.22 51.38 -11.46
CA ASN A 88 60.69 51.43 -12.81
C ASN A 88 59.17 51.28 -12.85
N HIS A 89 58.61 50.50 -11.94
CA HIS A 89 57.18 50.18 -11.87
C HIS A 89 56.56 50.61 -10.55
N ALA A 90 56.93 51.78 -10.01
CA ALA A 90 56.51 52.27 -8.68
C ALA A 90 54.99 52.30 -8.48
N ASN A 91 54.20 52.44 -9.53
CA ASN A 91 52.73 52.39 -9.48
C ASN A 91 52.16 51.00 -9.19
N GLU A 92 52.98 49.95 -9.27
CA GLU A 92 52.62 48.56 -8.97
C GLU A 92 52.99 48.15 -7.55
N PHE A 93 53.70 48.99 -6.80
CA PHE A 93 54.21 48.66 -5.47
C PHE A 93 53.68 49.63 -4.41
N LEU A 94 53.20 49.10 -3.30
CA LEU A 94 52.92 49.86 -2.09
C LEU A 94 53.95 49.48 -1.03
N VAL A 95 54.70 50.44 -0.51
CA VAL A 95 55.72 50.23 0.51
C VAL A 95 55.28 50.91 1.81
N ILE A 96 55.21 50.15 2.90
CA ILE A 96 54.88 50.65 4.23
C ILE A 96 55.92 50.13 5.22
N GLY A 97 56.75 51.02 5.75
CA GLY A 97 57.86 50.64 6.62
C GLY A 97 58.88 49.82 5.85
N ASP A 98 59.11 48.59 6.30
CA ASP A 98 60.04 47.61 5.75
C ASP A 98 59.38 46.58 4.80
N ARG A 99 58.05 46.65 4.61
CA ARG A 99 57.31 45.70 3.76
C ARG A 99 56.81 46.35 2.48
N SER A 100 56.80 45.57 1.41
CA SER A 100 56.25 45.95 0.11
C SER A 100 55.22 44.95 -0.38
N TRP A 101 54.15 45.45 -0.98
CA TRP A 101 53.15 44.67 -1.71
C TRP A 101 53.15 45.06 -3.17
N ARG A 102 53.07 44.06 -4.05
CA ARG A 102 53.19 44.23 -5.50
C ARG A 102 51.95 43.71 -6.24
N VAL A 103 51.45 44.47 -7.21
CA VAL A 103 50.40 44.05 -8.13
C VAL A 103 50.83 42.81 -8.91
N GLY A 104 49.91 41.87 -9.10
CA GLY A 104 50.13 40.60 -9.79
C GLY A 104 50.73 39.49 -8.92
N GLN A 105 51.29 39.81 -7.75
CA GLN A 105 51.85 38.81 -6.82
C GLN A 105 50.75 38.16 -5.95
N TYR A 106 51.04 36.94 -5.49
CA TYR A 106 50.14 36.14 -4.66
C TYR A 106 50.52 36.25 -3.18
N TYR A 107 49.52 36.27 -2.30
CA TYR A 107 49.68 36.39 -0.86
C TYR A 107 48.75 35.42 -0.13
N ASP A 108 49.25 34.84 0.96
CA ASP A 108 48.44 34.12 1.94
C ASP A 108 47.87 35.12 2.97
N CYS A 109 46.59 34.96 3.27
CA CYS A 109 45.88 35.67 4.32
C CYS A 109 45.03 34.68 5.11
N ALA A 110 45.58 34.14 6.19
CA ALA A 110 44.90 33.19 7.07
C ALA A 110 44.35 31.95 6.31
N GLY A 111 45.13 31.45 5.35
CA GLY A 111 44.77 30.30 4.52
C GLY A 111 43.98 30.61 3.25
N ASP A 112 43.56 31.86 3.03
CA ASP A 112 43.07 32.32 1.73
C ASP A 112 44.27 32.74 0.85
N ILE A 113 44.28 32.32 -0.41
CA ILE A 113 45.31 32.72 -1.39
C ILE A 113 44.72 33.77 -2.31
N VAL A 114 45.36 34.93 -2.39
CA VAL A 114 44.86 36.07 -3.17
C VAL A 114 45.94 36.66 -4.08
N ARG A 115 45.53 37.21 -5.22
CA ARG A 115 46.38 37.96 -6.15
C ARG A 115 45.98 39.42 -6.17
N ILE A 116 46.94 40.33 -5.98
CA ILE A 116 46.66 41.78 -6.01
C ILE A 116 46.36 42.21 -7.46
N LYS A 117 45.20 42.84 -7.70
CA LYS A 117 44.84 43.44 -9.01
C LYS A 117 45.19 44.93 -9.08
N SER A 118 45.03 45.65 -7.98
CA SER A 118 45.33 47.09 -7.90
C SER A 118 45.67 47.49 -6.45
N LEU A 119 46.32 48.63 -6.30
CA LEU A 119 46.68 49.22 -5.01
C LEU A 119 46.13 50.64 -4.89
N ASP A 120 45.50 50.94 -3.77
CA ASP A 120 45.12 52.29 -3.33
C ASP A 120 46.13 52.79 -2.28
N PHE A 121 47.00 53.68 -2.72
CA PHE A 121 48.06 54.28 -1.91
C PHE A 121 47.52 55.19 -0.78
N ASP A 122 46.35 55.81 -0.97
CA ASP A 122 45.77 56.74 -0.01
C ASP A 122 45.12 56.01 1.15
N SER A 123 44.38 54.94 0.85
CA SER A 123 43.70 54.15 1.87
C SER A 123 44.52 52.96 2.37
N GLN A 124 45.67 52.66 1.75
CA GLN A 124 46.51 51.49 2.03
C GLN A 124 45.75 50.17 1.84
N ARG A 125 44.99 50.08 0.75
CA ARG A 125 44.13 48.92 0.43
C ARG A 125 44.49 48.33 -0.92
N ALA A 126 44.22 47.04 -1.08
CA ALA A 126 44.37 46.32 -2.34
C ALA A 126 43.01 45.81 -2.82
N ASP A 127 42.70 46.00 -4.10
CA ASP A 127 41.70 45.16 -4.75
C ASP A 127 42.37 43.83 -5.10
N VAL A 128 41.80 42.73 -4.60
CA VAL A 128 42.37 41.40 -4.73
C VAL A 128 41.43 40.48 -5.50
N GLU A 129 42.03 39.60 -6.30
CA GLU A 129 41.42 38.37 -6.76
C GLU A 129 41.61 37.30 -5.71
N ILE A 130 40.55 36.61 -5.30
CA ILE A 130 40.68 35.50 -4.37
C ILE A 130 40.80 34.22 -5.21
N ILE A 131 42.01 33.68 -5.22
CA ILE A 131 42.39 32.49 -5.98
C ILE A 131 41.88 31.24 -5.27
N PHE A 132 42.07 31.20 -3.95
CA PHE A 132 41.55 30.15 -3.09
C PHE A 132 40.94 30.72 -1.81
N THR A 133 39.74 30.22 -1.48
CA THR A 133 39.13 30.37 -0.15
C THR A 133 38.09 29.29 0.04
N PHE A 134 37.88 28.82 1.28
CA PHE A 134 36.78 27.90 1.58
C PHE A 134 35.39 28.54 1.46
N LYS A 135 35.31 29.87 1.39
CA LYS A 135 34.03 30.61 1.28
C LYS A 135 33.53 30.74 -0.16
N GLY A 136 34.35 30.39 -1.16
CA GLY A 136 34.05 30.58 -2.58
C GLY A 136 33.99 32.04 -3.05
N THR A 137 34.39 33.01 -2.22
CA THR A 137 34.46 34.42 -2.61
C THR A 137 35.54 34.61 -3.68
N LYS A 138 35.28 35.41 -4.72
CA LYS A 138 36.18 35.55 -5.88
C LYS A 138 36.98 36.86 -5.91
N SER A 139 36.57 37.87 -5.16
CA SER A 139 37.28 39.14 -5.06
C SER A 139 37.03 39.81 -3.72
N GLY A 140 37.91 40.74 -3.37
CA GLY A 140 37.79 41.55 -2.17
C GLY A 140 38.55 42.86 -2.30
N ASN A 141 38.29 43.79 -1.39
CA ASN A 141 39.10 44.98 -1.20
C ASN A 141 39.58 44.97 0.24
N TRP A 142 40.87 44.73 0.47
CA TRP A 142 41.44 44.42 1.79
C TRP A 142 42.49 45.44 2.19
N ASP A 143 42.73 45.59 3.50
CA ASP A 143 43.88 46.34 4.00
C ASP A 143 45.15 45.57 3.65
N VAL A 144 46.15 46.21 3.04
CA VAL A 144 47.36 45.48 2.62
C VAL A 144 48.08 44.81 3.78
N LYS A 145 47.93 45.33 5.01
CA LYS A 145 48.55 44.74 6.20
C LYS A 145 47.97 43.38 6.60
N THR A 146 46.81 43.00 6.07
CA THR A 146 46.26 41.64 6.28
C THR A 146 46.86 40.62 5.31
N LEU A 147 47.51 41.06 4.24
CA LEU A 147 48.24 40.20 3.30
C LEU A 147 49.61 39.89 3.92
N ASP A 148 49.68 38.79 4.67
CA ASP A 148 50.78 38.53 5.59
C ASP A 148 52.04 38.07 4.86
N LYS A 149 51.91 37.03 4.03
CA LYS A 149 53.06 36.36 3.41
C LYS A 149 52.89 36.27 1.89
N GLN A 150 53.85 36.79 1.14
CA GLN A 150 53.94 36.51 -0.30
C GLN A 150 54.19 35.02 -0.52
N VAL A 151 53.48 34.43 -1.46
CA VAL A 151 53.58 33.01 -1.81
C VAL A 151 53.81 32.85 -3.30
N ASP A 152 54.58 31.84 -3.67
CA ASP A 152 54.76 31.48 -5.07
C ASP A 152 53.62 30.55 -5.50
N VAL A 153 52.90 30.94 -6.55
CA VAL A 153 51.83 30.16 -7.15
C VAL A 153 52.10 30.07 -8.64
N THR A 154 52.29 28.85 -9.13
CA THR A 154 52.44 28.61 -10.57
C THR A 154 51.10 28.80 -11.29
N PRO A 155 51.09 29.11 -12.60
CA PRO A 155 49.84 29.21 -13.37
C PRO A 155 48.96 27.95 -13.29
N ASP A 156 49.58 26.76 -13.23
CA ASP A 156 48.87 25.50 -13.09
C ASP A 156 48.25 25.34 -11.70
N GLU A 157 48.96 25.74 -10.64
CA GLU A 157 48.40 25.76 -9.28
C GLU A 157 47.27 26.77 -9.14
N ASP A 158 47.39 27.96 -9.71
CA ASP A 158 46.33 28.98 -9.75
C ASP A 158 45.06 28.38 -10.38
N ALA A 159 45.18 27.75 -11.54
CA ALA A 159 44.07 27.11 -12.23
C ALA A 159 43.39 26.03 -11.38
N VAL A 160 44.15 25.19 -10.67
CA VAL A 160 43.57 24.17 -9.78
C VAL A 160 42.95 24.79 -8.53
N MET A 161 43.63 25.73 -7.88
CA MET A 161 43.14 26.45 -6.70
C MET A 161 41.81 27.14 -6.97
N GLN A 162 41.65 27.77 -8.14
CA GLN A 162 40.39 28.42 -8.53
C GLN A 162 39.23 27.43 -8.67
N LYS A 163 39.50 26.20 -9.15
CA LYS A 163 38.50 25.13 -9.29
C LYS A 163 38.05 24.57 -7.94
N ILE A 164 38.98 24.42 -6.99
CA ILE A 164 38.68 23.87 -5.65
C ILE A 164 38.22 24.94 -4.63
N SER A 165 38.34 26.23 -4.99
CA SER A 165 37.88 27.35 -4.18
C SER A 165 36.37 27.30 -3.95
N GLY A 166 35.95 27.35 -2.68
CA GLY A 166 34.57 27.10 -2.24
C GLY A 166 34.30 25.64 -1.83
N GLY A 167 35.28 24.76 -2.01
CA GLY A 167 35.14 23.32 -1.82
C GLY A 167 34.75 22.59 -3.10
N VAL A 168 34.85 21.26 -3.06
CA VAL A 168 34.55 20.36 -4.17
C VAL A 168 33.48 19.34 -3.77
N SER A 169 32.58 19.02 -4.69
CA SER A 169 31.76 17.81 -4.55
C SER A 169 32.55 16.62 -5.08
N ILE A 170 32.37 15.47 -4.43
CA ILE A 170 32.83 14.17 -4.90
C ILE A 170 32.12 13.80 -6.21
N ALA A 171 30.88 14.22 -6.41
CA ALA A 171 30.18 14.00 -7.68
C ALA A 171 30.90 14.75 -8.82
N GLY A 172 31.38 14.01 -9.83
CA GLY A 172 32.09 14.58 -10.98
C GLY A 172 33.50 15.09 -10.65
N ILE A 173 34.07 14.74 -9.50
CA ILE A 173 35.40 15.23 -9.09
C ILE A 173 36.50 14.83 -10.08
N ASN A 174 36.34 13.69 -10.77
CA ASN A 174 37.26 13.23 -11.82
C ASN A 174 37.38 14.19 -13.01
N ASP A 175 36.36 15.03 -13.23
CA ASP A 175 36.34 16.02 -14.32
C ASP A 175 36.87 17.41 -13.86
N ILE A 176 37.08 17.59 -12.55
CA ILE A 176 37.48 18.88 -11.95
C ILE A 176 38.99 18.92 -11.70
N ILE A 177 39.50 17.93 -10.97
CA ILE A 177 40.87 17.87 -10.45
C ILE A 177 41.45 16.46 -10.62
N SER A 178 42.75 16.37 -10.90
CA SER A 178 43.45 15.08 -10.99
C SER A 178 43.61 14.43 -9.61
N CYS A 179 43.84 13.11 -9.58
CA CYS A 179 44.12 12.36 -8.35
C CYS A 179 45.35 12.93 -7.61
N ASP A 180 46.44 13.18 -8.34
CA ASP A 180 47.69 13.72 -7.79
C ASP A 180 47.49 15.13 -7.21
N ASP A 181 46.76 15.99 -7.92
CA ASP A 181 46.44 17.33 -7.42
C ASP A 181 45.55 17.28 -6.19
N PHE A 182 44.54 16.41 -6.18
CA PHE A 182 43.66 16.24 -5.02
C PHE A 182 44.47 15.92 -3.76
N TYR A 183 45.34 14.91 -3.81
CA TYR A 183 46.17 14.55 -2.65
C TYR A 183 47.21 15.63 -2.32
N ARG A 184 47.81 16.29 -3.31
CA ARG A 184 48.73 17.42 -3.11
C ARG A 184 48.06 18.58 -2.36
N PHE A 185 46.86 18.98 -2.75
CA PHE A 185 46.12 20.07 -2.11
C PHE A 185 45.48 19.64 -0.79
N GLN A 186 45.15 18.36 -0.62
CA GLN A 186 44.70 17.83 0.67
C GLN A 186 45.79 17.88 1.73
N GLN A 187 47.03 17.51 1.39
CA GLN A 187 48.18 17.61 2.30
C GLN A 187 48.44 19.05 2.76
N ARG A 188 48.11 20.03 1.91
CA ARG A 188 48.17 21.48 2.22
C ARG A 188 46.95 21.97 3.01
N GLY A 189 45.97 21.11 3.30
CA GLY A 189 44.74 21.50 3.99
C GLY A 189 43.81 22.37 3.15
N MET A 190 43.86 22.28 1.82
CA MET A 190 43.10 23.13 0.88
C MET A 190 41.91 22.42 0.23
N ILE A 191 41.69 21.13 0.51
CA ILE A 191 40.54 20.38 0.00
C ILE A 191 39.43 20.37 1.05
N LYS A 192 38.22 20.75 0.66
CA LYS A 192 37.01 20.60 1.46
C LYS A 192 35.92 19.95 0.61
N ILE A 193 35.36 18.87 1.12
CA ILE A 193 34.24 18.19 0.49
C ILE A 193 32.95 18.92 0.88
N THR A 194 32.12 19.25 -0.11
CA THR A 194 30.86 19.99 0.08
C THR A 194 29.62 19.10 0.14
N ASP A 195 29.78 17.79 -0.06
CA ASP A 195 28.69 16.81 0.08
C ASP A 195 28.28 16.64 1.55
N SER A 196 27.32 15.75 1.82
CA SER A 196 26.91 15.43 3.21
C SER A 196 27.82 14.42 3.89
N TYR A 197 28.55 13.61 3.11
CA TYR A 197 29.45 12.59 3.63
C TYR A 197 30.66 12.46 2.72
N GLY A 198 31.81 12.11 3.31
CA GLY A 198 33.02 11.75 2.59
C GLY A 198 33.56 10.40 3.06
N VAL A 199 34.24 9.69 2.15
CA VAL A 199 34.98 8.47 2.48
C VAL A 199 36.41 8.86 2.82
N GLN A 200 36.94 8.32 3.92
CA GLN A 200 38.33 8.51 4.31
C GLN A 200 39.02 7.18 4.60
N THR A 201 40.35 7.15 4.50
CA THR A 201 41.14 6.01 4.99
C THR A 201 41.29 6.06 6.50
N THR A 202 41.31 4.87 7.11
CA THR A 202 41.58 4.64 8.53
C THR A 202 42.58 3.50 8.67
N GLU A 203 43.11 3.28 9.88
CA GLU A 203 43.98 2.12 10.17
C GLU A 203 43.28 0.78 9.86
N SER A 204 41.95 0.74 9.96
CA SER A 204 41.11 -0.43 9.70
C SER A 204 40.59 -0.52 8.26
N GLY A 205 41.02 0.37 7.36
CA GLY A 205 40.58 0.42 5.97
C GLY A 205 39.91 1.74 5.63
N TYR A 206 38.57 1.76 5.62
CA TYR A 206 37.78 2.93 5.22
C TYR A 206 36.68 3.25 6.23
N SER A 207 36.35 4.54 6.37
CA SER A 207 35.18 5.01 7.11
C SER A 207 34.41 6.06 6.32
N ILE A 208 33.18 6.32 6.78
CA ILE A 208 32.32 7.38 6.28
C ILE A 208 32.12 8.38 7.40
N ASP A 209 32.47 9.62 7.12
CA ASP A 209 32.31 10.72 8.07
C ASP A 209 31.37 11.77 7.49
N PHE A 210 30.57 12.37 8.37
CA PHE A 210 29.73 13.50 8.00
C PHE A 210 30.61 14.70 7.68
N VAL A 211 30.37 15.31 6.52
CA VAL A 211 31.05 16.52 6.08
C VAL A 211 30.01 17.59 5.75
N GLY A 212 30.37 18.86 5.94
CA GLY A 212 29.47 19.95 5.69
C GLY A 212 30.13 21.32 5.83
N THR A 213 29.31 22.36 5.68
CA THR A 213 29.79 23.75 5.65
C THR A 213 30.54 24.17 6.91
N TYR A 214 30.18 23.61 8.07
CA TYR A 214 30.74 23.96 9.37
C TYR A 214 31.59 22.86 10.02
N THR A 215 31.88 21.77 9.30
CA THR A 215 32.78 20.72 9.80
C THR A 215 34.20 20.97 9.33
N ASP A 216 35.17 20.49 10.10
CA ASP A 216 36.55 20.47 9.66
C ASP A 216 36.70 19.60 8.39
N PRO A 217 37.61 19.96 7.47
CA PRO A 217 37.90 19.10 6.32
C PRO A 217 38.41 17.72 6.73
N LEU A 218 38.06 16.71 5.94
CA LEU A 218 38.58 15.35 6.14
C LEU A 218 40.08 15.30 5.86
N LYS A 219 40.86 14.86 6.85
CA LYS A 219 42.32 14.78 6.77
C LYS A 219 42.81 13.70 5.80
N HIS A 220 42.05 12.61 5.65
CA HIS A 220 42.42 11.44 4.86
C HIS A 220 41.31 11.04 3.88
N ALA A 221 40.58 12.02 3.33
CA ALA A 221 39.59 11.79 2.28
C ALA A 221 40.19 11.02 1.10
N VAL A 222 39.38 10.09 0.57
CA VAL A 222 39.74 9.27 -0.58
C VAL A 222 39.27 9.94 -1.86
N TYR A 223 40.13 9.98 -2.88
CA TYR A 223 39.74 10.36 -4.23
C TYR A 223 39.14 9.14 -4.96
N PRO A 224 37.91 9.22 -5.51
CA PRO A 224 37.27 8.12 -6.22
C PRO A 224 37.85 7.96 -7.64
N ASP A 225 39.11 7.52 -7.75
CA ASP A 225 39.75 7.33 -9.06
C ASP A 225 39.06 6.20 -9.85
N ARG A 226 38.34 6.59 -10.90
CA ARG A 226 37.61 5.65 -11.79
C ARG A 226 38.55 4.66 -12.49
N ARG A 227 39.85 4.92 -12.55
CA ARG A 227 40.86 4.10 -13.22
C ARG A 227 41.63 3.19 -12.26
N ASP A 228 41.54 3.42 -10.95
CA ASP A 228 42.25 2.62 -9.95
C ASP A 228 41.50 1.32 -9.63
N GLY A 229 41.97 0.22 -10.23
CA GLY A 229 41.42 -1.12 -9.99
C GLY A 229 41.67 -1.63 -8.56
N ALA A 230 42.75 -1.22 -7.91
CA ALA A 230 43.07 -1.64 -6.54
C ALA A 230 42.15 -0.92 -5.54
N LEU A 231 41.89 0.37 -5.75
CA LEU A 231 40.90 1.13 -4.99
C LEU A 231 39.50 0.53 -5.16
N LYS A 232 39.06 0.28 -6.40
CA LYS A 232 37.77 -0.35 -6.67
C LYS A 232 37.62 -1.68 -5.95
N SER A 233 38.63 -2.54 -6.01
CA SER A 233 38.63 -3.83 -5.32
C SER A 233 38.51 -3.66 -3.80
N SER A 234 39.24 -2.70 -3.22
CA SER A 234 39.26 -2.48 -1.78
C SER A 234 37.97 -1.88 -1.24
N ILE A 235 37.42 -0.87 -1.94
CA ILE A 235 36.12 -0.26 -1.61
C ILE A 235 34.99 -1.28 -1.80
N ALA A 236 35.02 -2.08 -2.88
CA ALA A 236 34.01 -3.12 -3.09
C ALA A 236 33.99 -4.12 -1.94
N LYS A 237 35.16 -4.65 -1.52
CA LYS A 237 35.25 -5.55 -0.35
C LYS A 237 34.73 -4.91 0.93
N TRP A 238 35.07 -3.65 1.19
CA TRP A 238 34.59 -2.92 2.35
C TRP A 238 33.06 -2.74 2.33
N VAL A 239 32.48 -2.40 1.18
CA VAL A 239 31.03 -2.28 1.01
C VAL A 239 30.32 -3.63 1.14
N LEU A 240 30.88 -4.71 0.58
CA LEU A 240 30.34 -6.07 0.71
C LEU A 240 30.34 -6.53 2.18
N GLY A 241 31.37 -6.16 2.95
CA GLY A 241 31.41 -6.36 4.40
C GLY A 241 30.24 -5.66 5.11
N MET A 242 30.03 -4.36 4.83
CA MET A 242 28.89 -3.61 5.37
C MET A 242 27.53 -4.22 4.97
N MET A 243 27.39 -4.73 3.74
CA MET A 243 26.17 -5.41 3.29
C MET A 243 25.92 -6.71 4.07
N SER A 244 26.97 -7.47 4.37
CA SER A 244 26.88 -8.71 5.14
C SER A 244 26.43 -8.48 6.59
N GLU A 245 26.82 -7.34 7.16
CA GLU A 245 26.42 -6.90 8.51
C GLU A 245 25.05 -6.19 8.54
N GLY A 246 24.42 -5.99 7.37
CA GLY A 246 23.13 -5.31 7.26
C GLY A 246 23.19 -3.78 7.40
N ASN A 247 24.37 -3.16 7.27
CA ASN A 247 24.60 -1.74 7.49
C ASN A 247 24.23 -0.86 6.27
N ASN A 248 23.00 -1.04 5.78
CA ASN A 248 22.49 -0.37 4.57
C ASN A 248 22.46 1.16 4.69
N ARG A 249 22.38 1.71 5.90
CA ARG A 249 22.39 3.16 6.13
C ARG A 249 23.74 3.77 5.78
N GLN A 250 24.84 3.13 6.18
CA GLN A 250 26.18 3.62 5.86
C GLN A 250 26.44 3.55 4.35
N ILE A 251 25.99 2.50 3.67
CA ILE A 251 26.12 2.39 2.20
C ILE A 251 25.43 3.57 1.49
N ARG A 252 24.24 3.97 1.94
CA ARG A 252 23.54 5.16 1.41
C ARG A 252 24.31 6.46 1.67
N SER A 253 24.98 6.58 2.83
CA SER A 253 25.83 7.73 3.12
C SER A 253 27.04 7.83 2.17
N ALA A 254 27.55 6.71 1.66
CA ALA A 254 28.64 6.70 0.68
C ALA A 254 28.17 6.79 -0.79
N GLU A 255 26.87 6.92 -1.06
CA GLU A 255 26.31 6.76 -2.41
C GLU A 255 26.98 7.67 -3.45
N THR A 256 27.17 8.97 -3.16
CA THR A 256 27.85 9.90 -4.07
C THR A 256 29.25 9.43 -4.45
N PHE A 257 30.01 8.91 -3.48
CA PHE A 257 31.35 8.37 -3.71
C PHE A 257 31.31 7.07 -4.53
N LEU A 258 30.39 6.16 -4.22
CA LEU A 258 30.24 4.89 -4.92
C LEU A 258 29.80 5.09 -6.38
N VAL A 259 28.89 6.03 -6.62
CA VAL A 259 28.46 6.41 -7.98
C VAL A 259 29.61 7.03 -8.76
N GLU A 260 30.42 7.89 -8.13
CA GLU A 260 31.57 8.49 -8.80
C GLU A 260 32.63 7.45 -9.17
N LEU A 261 32.87 6.46 -8.31
CA LEU A 261 33.90 5.44 -8.50
C LEU A 261 33.47 4.30 -9.44
N PHE A 262 32.24 3.79 -9.30
CA PHE A 262 31.75 2.59 -10.00
C PHE A 262 30.68 2.88 -11.06
N GLY A 263 30.08 4.07 -11.07
CA GLY A 263 28.95 4.43 -11.93
C GLY A 263 27.59 4.24 -11.23
N SER A 264 26.52 4.62 -11.92
CA SER A 264 25.15 4.58 -11.39
C SER A 264 24.67 3.17 -11.02
N ASN A 265 25.21 2.13 -11.65
CA ASN A 265 24.95 0.72 -11.35
C ASN A 265 25.93 0.13 -10.32
N TYR A 266 26.51 0.95 -9.43
CA TYR A 266 27.55 0.54 -8.48
C TYR A 266 27.21 -0.73 -7.70
N GLY A 267 25.94 -0.97 -7.36
CA GLY A 267 25.53 -2.19 -6.62
C GLY A 267 25.80 -3.48 -7.39
N ASP A 268 25.58 -3.50 -8.71
CA ASP A 268 25.89 -4.65 -9.56
C ASP A 268 27.39 -4.80 -9.79
N VAL A 269 28.08 -3.68 -9.99
CA VAL A 269 29.53 -3.67 -10.18
C VAL A 269 30.24 -4.17 -8.91
N ILE A 270 29.85 -3.69 -7.73
CA ILE A 270 30.40 -4.14 -6.44
C ILE A 270 30.13 -5.61 -6.21
N ALA A 271 28.93 -6.11 -6.51
CA ALA A 271 28.60 -7.52 -6.38
C ALA A 271 29.54 -8.41 -7.22
N SER A 272 30.03 -7.95 -8.38
CA SER A 272 30.99 -8.72 -9.20
C SER A 272 32.35 -8.97 -8.53
N TYR A 273 32.70 -8.19 -7.48
CA TYR A 273 33.88 -8.42 -6.64
C TYR A 273 33.61 -9.39 -5.47
N GLY A 274 32.35 -9.79 -5.28
CA GLY A 274 31.94 -10.71 -4.22
C GLY A 274 32.33 -12.16 -4.53
N ASP A 275 32.40 -12.96 -3.48
CA ASP A 275 32.69 -14.38 -3.61
C ASP A 275 31.62 -15.09 -4.47
N THR A 276 32.02 -16.18 -5.10
CA THR A 276 31.11 -17.06 -5.85
C THR A 276 30.74 -18.24 -4.96
N LEU A 277 29.45 -18.48 -4.72
CA LEU A 277 29.03 -19.73 -4.07
C LEU A 277 29.08 -20.89 -5.07
N SER A 278 29.66 -22.01 -4.68
CA SER A 278 29.58 -23.23 -5.50
C SER A 278 28.13 -23.75 -5.56
N PRO A 279 27.75 -24.51 -6.61
CA PRO A 279 26.43 -25.12 -6.69
C PRO A 279 26.07 -25.94 -5.44
N GLU A 280 27.03 -26.66 -4.86
CA GLU A 280 26.84 -27.46 -3.64
C GLU A 280 26.53 -26.57 -2.43
N ALA A 281 27.28 -25.48 -2.25
CA ALA A 281 27.05 -24.53 -1.16
C ALA A 281 25.69 -23.82 -1.30
N ILE A 282 25.24 -23.54 -2.54
CA ILE A 282 23.91 -23.00 -2.79
C ILE A 282 22.84 -24.00 -2.35
N GLN A 283 22.97 -25.28 -2.73
CA GLN A 283 22.03 -26.33 -2.35
C GLN A 283 22.01 -26.57 -0.84
N GLU A 284 23.17 -26.56 -0.18
CA GLU A 284 23.30 -26.69 1.28
C GLU A 284 22.55 -25.55 1.98
N LYS A 285 22.78 -24.30 1.56
CA LYS A 285 22.06 -23.14 2.11
C LYS A 285 20.56 -23.19 1.86
N ILE A 286 20.13 -23.69 0.69
CA ILE A 286 18.70 -23.91 0.40
C ILE A 286 18.12 -24.96 1.35
N ALA A 287 18.81 -26.08 1.56
CA ALA A 287 18.37 -27.14 2.47
C ALA A 287 18.25 -26.62 3.92
N ASP A 288 19.24 -25.84 4.38
CA ASP A 288 19.21 -25.15 5.67
C ASP A 288 18.04 -24.17 5.78
N ALA A 289 17.79 -23.38 4.73
CA ALA A 289 16.68 -22.44 4.69
C ALA A 289 15.33 -23.16 4.83
N ILE A 290 15.16 -24.29 4.15
CA ILE A 290 13.96 -25.16 4.24
C ILE A 290 13.85 -25.78 5.63
N ALA A 291 14.96 -26.22 6.23
CA ALA A 291 14.97 -26.83 7.57
C ALA A 291 14.56 -25.84 8.68
N ARG A 292 14.86 -24.54 8.49
CA ARG A 292 14.46 -23.46 9.41
C ARG A 292 13.01 -23.00 9.25
N MET A 293 12.31 -23.42 8.19
CA MET A 293 10.91 -23.07 8.01
C MET A 293 10.05 -23.74 9.10
N PRO A 294 9.05 -23.04 9.66
CA PRO A 294 8.16 -23.64 10.64
C PRO A 294 7.36 -24.79 10.02
N GLU A 295 6.93 -25.75 10.83
CA GLU A 295 6.06 -26.84 10.33
C GLU A 295 4.69 -26.32 9.91
N LYS A 296 4.20 -25.28 10.59
CA LYS A 296 2.88 -24.66 10.40
C LYS A 296 2.98 -23.13 10.47
N THR A 297 2.33 -22.44 9.54
CA THR A 297 2.22 -20.97 9.53
C THR A 297 1.22 -20.49 10.58
N SER A 298 1.24 -19.19 10.92
CA SER A 298 0.25 -18.57 11.81
C SER A 298 -1.19 -18.69 11.29
N GLN A 299 -1.36 -18.80 9.98
CA GLN A 299 -2.67 -19.00 9.34
C GLN A 299 -3.12 -20.47 9.33
N GLY A 300 -2.22 -21.40 9.67
CA GLY A 300 -2.50 -22.83 9.79
C GLY A 300 -2.07 -23.69 8.61
N ALA A 301 -1.44 -23.11 7.59
CA ALA A 301 -0.90 -23.85 6.44
C ALA A 301 0.36 -24.62 6.84
N THR A 302 0.51 -25.84 6.34
CA THR A 302 1.66 -26.71 6.65
C THR A 302 2.70 -26.69 5.55
N ARG A 303 3.95 -26.98 5.91
CA ARG A 303 5.04 -27.10 4.93
C ARG A 303 4.75 -28.16 3.87
N ASN A 304 4.01 -29.21 4.21
CA ASN A 304 3.62 -30.28 3.31
C ASN A 304 2.37 -29.97 2.48
N GLY A 305 1.56 -28.96 2.86
CA GLY A 305 0.35 -28.57 2.13
C GLY A 305 -0.88 -29.45 2.40
N ASP A 306 -0.84 -30.30 3.43
CA ASP A 306 -1.84 -31.32 3.74
C ASP A 306 -2.58 -31.06 5.07
N SER A 307 -2.54 -29.82 5.57
CA SER A 307 -3.27 -29.48 6.79
C SER A 307 -4.77 -29.65 6.62
N GLU A 308 -5.46 -29.98 7.72
CA GLU A 308 -6.93 -30.03 7.77
C GLU A 308 -7.56 -28.74 7.22
N LEU A 309 -6.91 -27.60 7.45
CA LEU A 309 -7.33 -26.30 6.93
C LEU A 309 -7.22 -26.23 5.40
N GLU A 310 -6.06 -26.58 4.85
CA GLU A 310 -5.81 -26.52 3.40
C GLU A 310 -6.72 -27.50 2.64
N VAL A 311 -6.89 -28.72 3.16
CA VAL A 311 -7.77 -29.76 2.60
C VAL A 311 -9.22 -29.30 2.62
N THR A 312 -9.70 -28.80 3.76
CA THR A 312 -11.05 -28.26 3.91
C THR A 312 -11.29 -27.08 2.96
N ASN A 313 -10.35 -26.12 2.89
CA ASN A 313 -10.49 -24.97 2.00
C ASN A 313 -10.54 -25.40 0.53
N ALA A 314 -9.78 -26.44 0.13
CA ALA A 314 -9.79 -26.96 -1.23
C ALA A 314 -11.13 -27.61 -1.59
N ILE A 315 -11.70 -28.40 -0.67
CA ILE A 315 -12.99 -29.07 -0.87
C ILE A 315 -14.14 -28.06 -0.93
N PHE A 316 -14.20 -27.12 0.02
CA PHE A 316 -15.32 -26.18 0.14
C PHE A 316 -15.09 -24.85 -0.60
N GLY A 317 -13.93 -24.64 -1.22
CA GLY A 317 -13.63 -23.42 -1.98
C GLY A 317 -13.67 -22.13 -1.17
N THR A 318 -13.41 -22.21 0.14
CA THR A 318 -13.51 -21.05 1.06
C THR A 318 -12.29 -20.12 0.98
N ASN A 319 -11.12 -20.65 0.62
CA ASN A 319 -9.90 -19.88 0.41
C ASN A 319 -9.05 -20.51 -0.70
N GLU A 320 -8.36 -19.68 -1.48
CA GLU A 320 -7.41 -20.15 -2.48
C GLU A 320 -6.17 -20.77 -1.83
N PHE A 321 -5.73 -21.90 -2.37
CA PHE A 321 -4.49 -22.54 -1.94
C PHE A 321 -3.27 -21.72 -2.40
N ARG A 322 -2.42 -21.37 -1.44
CA ARG A 322 -1.19 -20.60 -1.69
C ARG A 322 0.03 -21.49 -1.64
N GLY A 323 0.46 -21.97 -2.80
CA GLY A 323 1.72 -22.71 -2.93
C GLY A 323 2.93 -21.91 -2.43
N SER A 324 2.82 -20.57 -2.48
CA SER A 324 3.85 -19.60 -2.09
C SER A 324 4.07 -19.42 -0.58
N ASP A 325 3.22 -19.99 0.29
CA ASP A 325 3.33 -19.79 1.76
C ASP A 325 4.67 -20.28 2.35
N TYR A 326 5.45 -21.06 1.59
CA TYR A 326 6.77 -21.60 1.96
C TYR A 326 7.85 -21.27 0.92
N GLU A 327 7.76 -20.11 0.26
CA GLU A 327 8.83 -19.61 -0.60
C GLU A 327 10.10 -19.31 0.21
N ILE A 328 11.26 -19.63 -0.39
CA ILE A 328 12.56 -19.32 0.17
C ILE A 328 12.87 -17.85 -0.13
N THR A 329 12.83 -17.01 0.90
CA THR A 329 13.17 -15.58 0.76
C THR A 329 14.61 -15.30 1.18
N THR A 330 15.08 -14.08 0.94
CA THR A 330 16.38 -13.61 1.45
C THR A 330 16.44 -13.57 2.97
N ALA A 331 15.30 -13.58 3.68
CA ALA A 331 15.28 -13.69 5.13
C ALA A 331 15.72 -15.10 5.61
N GLN A 332 15.35 -16.16 4.87
CA GLN A 332 15.76 -17.53 5.20
C GLN A 332 17.14 -17.87 4.62
N PHE A 333 17.43 -17.44 3.39
CA PHE A 333 18.68 -17.73 2.70
C PHE A 333 19.84 -16.81 3.13
N GLY A 334 19.54 -15.55 3.46
CA GLY A 334 20.50 -14.48 3.70
C GLY A 334 20.62 -13.49 2.52
N THR A 335 21.39 -12.41 2.72
CA THR A 335 21.65 -11.39 1.69
C THR A 335 22.41 -12.00 0.52
N ILE A 336 21.80 -12.05 -0.67
CA ILE A 336 22.43 -12.60 -1.87
C ILE A 336 23.26 -11.58 -2.66
N GLY A 337 23.02 -10.28 -2.44
CA GLY A 337 23.71 -9.20 -3.16
C GLY A 337 25.22 -9.10 -2.90
N ILE A 338 25.72 -9.86 -1.92
CA ILE A 338 27.15 -9.95 -1.59
C ILE A 338 27.94 -10.91 -2.49
N TYR A 339 27.25 -11.72 -3.30
CA TYR A 339 27.87 -12.74 -4.13
C TYR A 339 27.90 -12.32 -5.60
N SER A 340 28.98 -12.67 -6.30
CA SER A 340 29.13 -12.40 -7.74
C SER A 340 28.13 -13.18 -8.58
N ASN A 341 27.78 -14.41 -8.17
CA ASN A 341 26.77 -15.23 -8.83
C ASN A 341 25.36 -15.11 -8.23
N LYS A 342 24.99 -13.93 -7.72
CA LYS A 342 23.66 -13.66 -7.14
C LYS A 342 22.47 -14.05 -8.04
N ALA A 343 22.62 -13.97 -9.36
CA ALA A 343 21.58 -14.37 -10.31
C ALA A 343 21.34 -15.89 -10.30
N GLU A 344 22.41 -16.68 -10.27
CA GLU A 344 22.34 -18.14 -10.16
C GLU A 344 21.75 -18.57 -8.82
N ILE A 345 22.15 -17.89 -7.74
CA ILE A 345 21.58 -18.11 -6.40
C ILE A 345 20.07 -17.85 -6.42
N LYS A 346 19.63 -16.73 -6.98
CA LYS A 346 18.22 -16.39 -7.09
C LYS A 346 17.45 -17.42 -7.92
N GLN A 347 18.00 -17.86 -9.04
CA GLN A 347 17.40 -18.90 -9.87
C GLN A 347 17.26 -20.22 -9.10
N ALA A 348 18.25 -20.63 -8.32
CA ALA A 348 18.19 -21.82 -7.49
C ALA A 348 17.15 -21.71 -6.38
N MET A 349 17.05 -20.56 -5.71
CA MET A 349 16.01 -20.28 -4.70
C MET A 349 14.61 -20.37 -5.32
N ASP A 350 14.42 -19.80 -6.51
CA ASP A 350 13.14 -19.81 -7.23
C ASP A 350 12.75 -21.22 -7.67
N ALA A 351 13.71 -21.98 -8.20
CA ALA A 351 13.49 -23.38 -8.58
C ALA A 351 13.13 -24.25 -7.36
N ALA A 352 13.80 -24.07 -6.22
CA ALA A 352 13.49 -24.78 -4.99
C ALA A 352 12.11 -24.39 -4.44
N SER A 353 11.76 -23.10 -4.48
CA SER A 353 10.44 -22.61 -4.08
C SER A 353 9.32 -23.16 -4.96
N ALA A 354 9.54 -23.22 -6.28
CA ALA A 354 8.61 -23.82 -7.23
C ALA A 354 8.42 -25.32 -6.98
N ARG A 355 9.50 -26.05 -6.64
CA ARG A 355 9.43 -27.47 -6.26
C ARG A 355 8.58 -27.65 -5.01
N ILE A 356 8.80 -26.86 -3.96
CA ILE A 356 8.01 -26.90 -2.72
C ILE A 356 6.54 -26.63 -3.02
N ALA A 357 6.22 -25.61 -3.81
CA ALA A 357 4.84 -25.29 -4.18
C ALA A 357 4.16 -26.45 -4.94
N ALA A 358 4.88 -27.10 -5.86
CA ALA A 358 4.39 -28.25 -6.61
C ALA A 358 4.16 -29.48 -5.71
N GLU A 359 5.12 -29.80 -4.84
CA GLU A 359 5.01 -30.89 -3.86
C GLU A 359 3.83 -30.66 -2.92
N ARG A 360 3.69 -29.44 -2.37
CA ARG A 360 2.55 -29.06 -1.53
C ARG A 360 1.22 -29.22 -2.25
N LYS A 361 1.15 -28.82 -3.52
CA LYS A 361 -0.08 -28.98 -4.32
C LYS A 361 -0.42 -30.45 -4.59
N ALA A 362 0.59 -31.28 -4.85
CA ALA A 362 0.40 -32.71 -5.03
C ALA A 362 -0.08 -33.39 -3.74
N ASN A 363 0.52 -33.05 -2.60
CA ASN A 363 0.12 -33.54 -1.29
C ASN A 363 -1.31 -33.11 -0.93
N LEU A 364 -1.68 -31.86 -1.19
CA LEU A 364 -3.05 -31.38 -1.03
C LEU A 364 -4.03 -32.24 -1.83
N ASN A 365 -3.75 -32.46 -3.12
CA ASN A 365 -4.63 -33.25 -3.99
C ASN A 365 -4.76 -34.69 -3.48
N HIS A 366 -3.65 -35.29 -3.02
CA HIS A 366 -3.64 -36.63 -2.42
C HIS A 366 -4.45 -36.68 -1.11
N ALA A 367 -4.28 -35.69 -0.23
CA ALA A 367 -5.01 -35.60 1.03
C ALA A 367 -6.52 -35.37 0.82
N VAL A 368 -6.89 -34.53 -0.15
CA VAL A 368 -8.29 -34.34 -0.58
C VAL A 368 -8.87 -35.66 -1.08
N ALA A 369 -8.18 -36.37 -1.96
CA ALA A 369 -8.64 -37.66 -2.49
C ALA A 369 -8.78 -38.73 -1.40
N ALA A 370 -7.83 -38.81 -0.47
CA ALA A 370 -7.89 -39.74 0.66
C ALA A 370 -9.08 -39.43 1.59
N LEU A 371 -9.30 -38.15 1.91
CA LEU A 371 -10.41 -37.71 2.76
C LEU A 371 -11.76 -37.98 2.10
N THR A 372 -11.94 -37.62 0.82
CA THR A 372 -13.20 -37.86 0.12
C THR A 372 -13.47 -39.34 -0.12
N GLN A 373 -12.43 -40.14 -0.36
CA GLN A 373 -12.58 -41.59 -0.41
C GLN A 373 -13.07 -42.15 0.93
N SER A 374 -12.55 -41.65 2.06
CA SER A 374 -13.03 -42.03 3.39
C SER A 374 -14.50 -41.66 3.61
N TRP A 375 -14.92 -40.50 3.10
CA TRP A 375 -16.32 -40.06 3.14
C TRP A 375 -17.23 -40.93 2.30
N VAL A 376 -16.84 -41.29 1.07
CA VAL A 376 -17.63 -42.20 0.22
C VAL A 376 -17.83 -43.55 0.90
N THR A 377 -16.79 -44.11 1.53
CA THR A 377 -16.91 -45.35 2.31
C THR A 377 -17.91 -45.19 3.45
N ALA A 378 -17.79 -44.11 4.24
CA ALA A 378 -18.70 -43.82 5.33
C ALA A 378 -20.15 -43.62 4.88
N ILE A 379 -20.37 -42.97 3.73
CA ILE A 379 -21.70 -42.77 3.13
C ILE A 379 -22.32 -44.11 2.74
N ARG A 380 -21.55 -44.98 2.09
CA ARG A 380 -22.03 -46.31 1.69
C ARG A 380 -22.39 -47.16 2.91
N GLU A 381 -21.55 -47.16 3.93
CA GLU A 381 -21.83 -47.86 5.20
C GLU A 381 -23.09 -47.30 5.87
N ALA A 382 -23.21 -45.98 6.01
CA ALA A 382 -24.38 -45.34 6.61
C ALA A 382 -25.67 -45.63 5.83
N ALA A 383 -25.62 -45.61 4.49
CA ALA A 383 -26.76 -45.91 3.63
C ALA A 383 -27.30 -47.34 3.85
N THR A 384 -26.43 -48.32 4.15
CA THR A 384 -26.89 -49.69 4.46
C THR A 384 -27.68 -49.80 5.76
N THR A 385 -27.50 -48.86 6.70
CA THR A 385 -28.23 -48.87 7.97
C THR A 385 -29.67 -48.39 7.83
N GLY A 386 -30.00 -47.66 6.76
CA GLY A 386 -31.30 -47.04 6.54
C GLY A 386 -31.69 -45.94 7.54
N LYS A 387 -30.81 -45.58 8.47
CA LYS A 387 -31.07 -44.54 9.47
C LYS A 387 -30.78 -43.16 8.90
N ILE A 388 -31.82 -42.34 8.80
CA ILE A 388 -31.71 -40.95 8.37
C ILE A 388 -31.56 -40.00 9.56
N THR A 389 -30.94 -38.84 9.36
CA THR A 389 -30.89 -37.78 10.38
C THR A 389 -32.14 -36.90 10.33
N PRO A 390 -32.59 -36.32 11.47
CA PRO A 390 -33.74 -35.40 11.48
C PRO A 390 -33.58 -34.18 10.57
N ALA A 391 -32.34 -33.81 10.25
CA ALA A 391 -31.98 -32.68 9.40
C ALA A 391 -32.52 -32.78 7.97
N ILE A 392 -32.73 -34.01 7.47
CA ILE A 392 -33.20 -34.22 6.10
C ILE A 392 -34.61 -33.66 5.87
N ALA A 393 -35.41 -33.50 6.92
CA ALA A 393 -36.74 -32.91 6.84
C ALA A 393 -36.70 -31.46 6.31
N ASP A 394 -35.69 -30.68 6.70
CA ASP A 394 -35.53 -29.29 6.24
C ASP A 394 -35.12 -29.25 4.75
N VAL A 395 -34.32 -30.23 4.31
CA VAL A 395 -33.88 -30.36 2.91
C VAL A 395 -35.05 -30.73 2.00
N VAL A 396 -35.85 -31.71 2.41
CA VAL A 396 -36.92 -32.27 1.57
C VAL A 396 -38.17 -31.41 1.57
N ASN A 397 -38.57 -30.87 2.74
CA ASN A 397 -39.80 -30.09 2.86
C ASN A 397 -39.60 -28.59 2.59
N ASP A 398 -38.38 -28.07 2.69
CA ASP A 398 -38.05 -26.64 2.56
C ASP A 398 -36.77 -26.40 1.73
N GLY A 399 -36.60 -27.19 0.66
CA GLY A 399 -35.38 -27.24 -0.14
C GLY A 399 -34.88 -25.88 -0.67
N SER A 400 -35.78 -24.93 -0.93
CA SER A 400 -35.41 -23.58 -1.34
C SER A 400 -34.65 -22.84 -0.25
N LYS A 401 -35.10 -22.91 1.01
CA LYS A 401 -34.38 -22.33 2.15
C LYS A 401 -33.07 -23.04 2.43
N PHE A 402 -33.02 -24.36 2.24
CA PHE A 402 -31.77 -25.11 2.31
C PHE A 402 -30.73 -24.60 1.29
N MET A 403 -31.14 -24.40 0.04
CA MET A 403 -30.25 -23.90 -1.01
C MET A 403 -29.87 -22.42 -0.85
N ASP A 404 -30.77 -21.59 -0.32
CA ASP A 404 -30.46 -20.18 0.00
C ASP A 404 -29.40 -20.09 1.09
N ALA A 405 -29.49 -20.95 2.11
CA ALA A 405 -28.50 -21.03 3.18
C ALA A 405 -27.16 -21.66 2.72
N TYR A 406 -27.15 -22.44 1.63
CA TYR A 406 -25.93 -22.97 1.01
C TYR A 406 -25.22 -21.93 0.10
N LYS A 407 -25.98 -20.97 -0.44
CA LYS A 407 -25.47 -19.92 -1.34
C LYS A 407 -24.96 -18.69 -0.61
N MET A 408 -25.57 -18.35 0.52
CA MET A 408 -25.21 -17.19 1.32
C MET A 408 -24.35 -17.65 2.50
N ASP A 409 -23.07 -17.26 2.53
CA ASP A 409 -22.11 -17.41 3.65
C ASP A 409 -22.58 -16.81 5.00
N ALA A 410 -23.87 -16.47 5.14
CA ALA A 410 -24.44 -15.73 6.24
C ALA A 410 -25.89 -16.14 6.51
N VAL A 411 -26.10 -17.27 7.20
CA VAL A 411 -27.18 -17.47 8.20
C VAL A 411 -26.71 -18.55 9.19
N GLN A 412 -27.02 -18.41 10.48
CA GLN A 412 -26.97 -19.52 11.45
C GLN A 412 -27.82 -20.68 10.93
N LEU A 413 -27.17 -21.66 10.31
CA LEU A 413 -27.79 -22.86 9.79
C LEU A 413 -28.32 -23.73 10.94
N PRO A 414 -29.41 -24.49 10.73
CA PRO A 414 -29.85 -25.51 11.69
C PRO A 414 -28.65 -26.43 11.96
N SER A 415 -28.34 -26.63 13.23
CA SER A 415 -27.22 -27.45 13.75
C SER A 415 -27.26 -28.94 13.35
N ALA A 416 -28.11 -29.30 12.40
CA ALA A 416 -28.64 -30.65 12.24
C ALA A 416 -27.71 -31.59 11.46
N TYR A 417 -26.94 -31.09 10.48
CA TYR A 417 -25.79 -31.82 9.90
C TYR A 417 -24.45 -31.44 10.53
N GLY A 418 -24.45 -30.61 11.58
CA GLY A 418 -23.26 -30.28 12.36
C GLY A 418 -22.25 -29.35 11.66
N GLN A 419 -21.42 -28.72 12.49
CA GLN A 419 -20.27 -27.92 12.10
C GLN A 419 -19.01 -28.74 12.45
N LEU A 420 -18.17 -29.06 11.46
CA LEU A 420 -16.83 -29.58 11.75
C LEU A 420 -15.93 -28.37 12.03
N SER A 421 -15.58 -28.16 13.30
CA SER A 421 -14.59 -27.17 13.75
C SER A 421 -14.95 -25.69 13.47
N TYR A 422 -14.09 -24.74 13.86
CA TYR A 422 -14.25 -23.27 13.82
C TYR A 422 -14.65 -22.63 12.45
N ARG A 423 -14.99 -23.42 11.42
CA ARG A 423 -15.41 -22.96 10.08
C ARG A 423 -16.69 -23.67 9.66
N MET A 424 -17.61 -22.94 9.02
CA MET A 424 -18.89 -23.47 8.53
C MET A 424 -18.63 -24.50 7.41
N THR A 425 -18.45 -25.76 7.78
CA THR A 425 -18.19 -26.87 6.85
C THR A 425 -19.25 -27.93 7.06
N TYR A 426 -19.89 -28.36 5.97
CA TYR A 426 -21.00 -29.30 5.99
C TYR A 426 -20.50 -30.72 6.24
N ASN A 427 -21.20 -31.49 7.07
CA ASN A 427 -21.01 -32.94 7.12
C ASN A 427 -21.60 -33.58 5.85
N LEU A 428 -20.80 -33.58 4.77
CA LEU A 428 -21.17 -34.18 3.50
C LEU A 428 -21.50 -35.67 3.65
N VAL A 429 -20.89 -36.37 4.62
CA VAL A 429 -21.17 -37.79 4.88
C VAL A 429 -22.63 -37.98 5.27
N SER A 430 -23.09 -37.32 6.34
CA SER A 430 -24.48 -37.47 6.80
C SER A 430 -25.49 -37.01 5.75
N MET A 431 -25.23 -35.88 5.09
CA MET A 431 -26.14 -35.33 4.07
C MET A 431 -26.31 -36.27 2.87
N PHE A 432 -25.21 -36.74 2.27
CA PHE A 432 -25.29 -37.64 1.12
C PHE A 432 -25.78 -39.04 1.49
N SER A 433 -25.59 -39.49 2.74
CA SER A 433 -26.19 -40.72 3.25
C SER A 433 -27.71 -40.62 3.27
N ASP A 434 -28.26 -39.54 3.83
CA ASP A 434 -29.70 -39.34 3.94
C ASP A 434 -30.36 -39.16 2.56
N LEU A 435 -29.71 -38.40 1.67
CA LEU A 435 -30.16 -38.23 0.28
C LEU A 435 -30.19 -39.58 -0.47
N ALA A 436 -29.21 -40.45 -0.25
CA ALA A 436 -29.17 -41.78 -0.86
C ALA A 436 -30.26 -42.70 -0.27
N ILE A 437 -30.47 -42.70 1.05
CA ILE A 437 -31.52 -43.51 1.71
C ILE A 437 -32.93 -43.11 1.21
N LEU A 438 -33.14 -41.81 1.00
CA LEU A 438 -34.39 -41.28 0.43
C LEU A 438 -34.46 -41.44 -1.10
N GLY A 439 -33.47 -42.03 -1.76
CA GLY A 439 -33.46 -42.23 -3.21
C GLY A 439 -33.45 -40.94 -4.02
N LEU A 440 -32.99 -39.83 -3.43
CA LEU A 440 -32.83 -38.54 -4.10
C LEU A 440 -31.50 -38.44 -4.86
N VAL A 441 -30.53 -39.29 -4.50
CA VAL A 441 -29.24 -39.46 -5.17
C VAL A 441 -28.97 -40.95 -5.31
N ASP A 442 -28.49 -41.38 -6.48
CA ASP A 442 -27.97 -42.73 -6.64
C ASP A 442 -26.63 -42.84 -5.88
N LEU A 443 -26.51 -43.84 -5.01
CA LEU A 443 -25.29 -44.09 -4.24
C LEU A 443 -24.06 -44.30 -5.14
N ASN A 444 -24.25 -44.73 -6.39
CA ASN A 444 -23.19 -44.86 -7.38
C ASN A 444 -22.71 -43.52 -7.94
N GLU A 445 -23.53 -42.48 -7.91
CA GLU A 445 -23.15 -41.11 -8.30
C GLU A 445 -22.26 -40.45 -7.22
N VAL A 446 -22.32 -40.93 -5.97
CA VAL A 446 -21.51 -40.43 -4.85
C VAL A 446 -20.08 -40.97 -4.94
N THR A 447 -19.23 -40.21 -5.62
CA THR A 447 -17.82 -40.54 -5.89
C THR A 447 -16.85 -39.60 -5.15
N PRO A 448 -15.57 -40.00 -4.96
CA PRO A 448 -14.56 -39.12 -4.38
C PRO A 448 -14.41 -37.80 -5.17
N GLU A 449 -14.50 -37.87 -6.49
CA GLU A 449 -14.45 -36.73 -7.42
C GLU A 449 -15.65 -35.80 -7.24
N LEU A 450 -16.84 -36.35 -6.95
CA LEU A 450 -18.02 -35.53 -6.64
C LEU A 450 -17.79 -34.71 -5.37
N LEU A 451 -17.21 -35.32 -4.33
CA LEU A 451 -17.03 -34.70 -3.02
C LEU A 451 -15.78 -33.81 -2.94
N SER A 452 -14.82 -33.93 -3.85
CA SER A 452 -13.51 -33.26 -3.78
C SER A 452 -13.53 -31.77 -4.09
N MET A 453 -14.61 -31.25 -4.65
CA MET A 453 -14.72 -29.83 -5.01
C MET A 453 -16.14 -29.32 -4.80
N ARG A 454 -16.26 -28.09 -4.27
CA ARG A 454 -17.54 -27.41 -4.02
C ARG A 454 -18.47 -27.41 -5.22
N LYS A 455 -17.93 -27.08 -6.39
CA LYS A 455 -18.71 -27.00 -7.61
C LYS A 455 -19.47 -28.32 -7.89
N ASN A 456 -18.81 -29.46 -7.70
CA ASN A 456 -19.32 -30.77 -8.08
C ASN A 456 -20.50 -31.18 -7.18
N HIS A 457 -20.32 -31.15 -5.86
CA HIS A 457 -21.42 -31.52 -4.96
C HIS A 457 -22.55 -30.48 -4.94
N VAL A 458 -22.26 -29.19 -5.19
CA VAL A 458 -23.30 -28.15 -5.33
C VAL A 458 -24.20 -28.40 -6.53
N GLU A 459 -23.66 -28.86 -7.64
CA GLU A 459 -24.44 -29.16 -8.84
C GLU A 459 -25.48 -30.25 -8.57
N ILE A 460 -25.10 -31.30 -7.83
CA ILE A 460 -26.03 -32.34 -7.38
C ILE A 460 -27.10 -31.78 -6.44
N LEU A 461 -26.72 -30.96 -5.46
CA LEU A 461 -27.69 -30.34 -4.54
C LEU A 461 -28.67 -29.42 -5.27
N GLN A 462 -28.21 -28.66 -6.27
CA GLN A 462 -29.08 -27.84 -7.12
C GLN A 462 -30.08 -28.68 -7.90
N ARG A 463 -29.65 -29.80 -8.49
CA ARG A 463 -30.52 -30.75 -9.19
C ARG A 463 -31.62 -31.28 -8.26
N ILE A 464 -31.24 -31.70 -7.05
CA ILE A 464 -32.19 -32.20 -6.04
C ILE A 464 -33.20 -31.11 -5.66
N ASN A 465 -32.73 -29.90 -5.38
CA ASN A 465 -33.62 -28.79 -5.04
C ASN A 465 -34.62 -28.47 -6.16
N THR A 466 -34.20 -28.50 -7.42
CA THR A 466 -35.12 -28.31 -8.56
C THR A 466 -36.19 -29.40 -8.60
N VAL A 467 -35.82 -30.66 -8.35
CA VAL A 467 -36.79 -31.77 -8.28
C VAL A 467 -37.77 -31.56 -7.13
N LEU A 468 -37.28 -31.26 -5.93
CA LEU A 468 -38.12 -31.05 -4.74
C LEU A 468 -39.06 -29.85 -4.89
N ALA A 469 -38.60 -28.74 -5.49
CA ALA A 469 -39.42 -27.57 -5.75
C ALA A 469 -40.58 -27.83 -6.73
N GLY A 470 -40.44 -28.84 -7.60
CA GLY A 470 -41.44 -29.24 -8.58
C GLY A 470 -42.51 -30.20 -8.04
N ARG A 471 -42.39 -30.68 -6.79
CA ARG A 471 -43.31 -31.68 -6.23
C ARG A 471 -44.70 -31.13 -5.95
N THR A 472 -45.73 -31.93 -6.23
CA THR A 472 -47.12 -31.65 -5.83
C THR A 472 -47.30 -31.74 -4.32
N ASP A 473 -48.44 -31.28 -3.80
CA ASP A 473 -48.71 -31.35 -2.36
C ASP A 473 -48.87 -32.81 -1.88
N GLU A 474 -49.36 -33.70 -2.74
CA GLU A 474 -49.41 -35.15 -2.48
C GLU A 474 -48.00 -35.75 -2.41
N GLU A 475 -47.11 -35.37 -3.33
CA GLU A 475 -45.72 -35.87 -3.35
C GLU A 475 -44.90 -35.35 -2.16
N LYS A 476 -45.18 -34.13 -1.68
CA LYS A 476 -44.59 -33.58 -0.45
C LYS A 476 -45.10 -34.31 0.78
N GLN A 477 -46.40 -34.64 0.83
CA GLN A 477 -46.95 -35.42 1.93
C GLN A 477 -46.34 -36.83 1.96
N ALA A 478 -46.17 -37.47 0.80
CA ALA A 478 -45.51 -38.77 0.69
C ALA A 478 -44.03 -38.72 1.14
N ASP A 479 -43.31 -37.65 0.81
CA ASP A 479 -41.95 -37.42 1.33
C ASP A 479 -41.94 -37.26 2.85
N ALA A 480 -42.84 -36.45 3.40
CA ALA A 480 -42.95 -36.24 4.83
C ALA A 480 -43.27 -37.55 5.57
N ASP A 481 -44.15 -38.39 5.01
CA ASP A 481 -44.45 -39.70 5.57
C ASP A 481 -43.23 -40.63 5.50
N ARG A 482 -42.53 -40.67 4.36
CA ARG A 482 -41.32 -41.49 4.19
C ARG A 482 -40.22 -41.08 5.18
N ILE A 483 -40.03 -39.78 5.41
CA ILE A 483 -39.08 -39.26 6.40
C ILE A 483 -39.51 -39.63 7.81
N ASN A 484 -40.78 -39.40 8.17
CA ASN A 484 -41.26 -39.71 9.52
C ASN A 484 -41.23 -41.22 9.81
N LEU A 485 -41.51 -42.06 8.81
CA LEU A 485 -41.39 -43.51 8.92
C LEU A 485 -39.93 -43.92 9.17
N ALA A 486 -38.99 -43.39 8.38
CA ALA A 486 -37.57 -43.68 8.53
C ALA A 486 -36.94 -43.11 9.82
N LEU A 487 -37.51 -42.04 10.38
CA LEU A 487 -37.17 -41.53 11.72
C LEU A 487 -37.84 -42.32 12.86
N GLY A 488 -38.78 -43.22 12.56
CA GLY A 488 -39.56 -43.96 13.55
C GLY A 488 -40.62 -43.11 14.28
N ASN A 489 -41.01 -41.97 13.71
CA ASN A 489 -42.04 -41.09 14.25
C ASN A 489 -43.46 -41.58 13.93
N ILE A 490 -43.62 -42.34 12.84
CA ILE A 490 -44.88 -42.95 12.41
C ILE A 490 -44.64 -44.38 11.92
N THR A 491 -45.69 -45.17 11.83
CA THR A 491 -45.69 -46.57 11.37
C THR A 491 -46.38 -46.74 10.01
N GLU A 492 -46.14 -47.87 9.32
CA GLU A 492 -46.83 -48.18 8.06
C GLU A 492 -48.35 -48.31 8.28
N GLU A 493 -48.76 -48.86 9.42
CA GLU A 493 -50.16 -49.00 9.81
C GLU A 493 -50.86 -47.65 10.01
N GLU A 494 -50.17 -46.65 10.57
CA GLU A 494 -50.71 -45.30 10.73
C GLU A 494 -50.89 -44.58 9.40
N ILE A 495 -49.98 -44.79 8.43
CA ILE A 495 -50.11 -44.25 7.07
C ILE A 495 -51.30 -44.91 6.37
N ALA A 496 -51.42 -46.24 6.45
CA ALA A 496 -52.51 -47.00 5.85
C ALA A 496 -53.87 -46.60 6.43
N ALA A 497 -53.99 -46.50 7.77
CA ALA A 497 -55.22 -46.10 8.44
C ALA A 497 -55.65 -44.66 8.07
N ARG A 498 -54.69 -43.75 7.88
CA ARG A 498 -54.99 -42.39 7.41
C ARG A 498 -55.50 -42.39 5.96
N ASN A 499 -54.89 -43.18 5.09
CA ASN A 499 -55.30 -43.30 3.69
C ASN A 499 -56.69 -43.97 3.56
N GLU A 500 -56.96 -45.04 4.30
CA GLU A 500 -58.27 -45.70 4.34
C GLU A 500 -59.36 -44.75 4.83
N LYS A 501 -59.10 -43.99 5.91
CA LYS A 501 -60.03 -42.97 6.40
C LYS A 501 -60.30 -41.89 5.35
N GLN A 502 -59.28 -41.52 4.57
CA GLN A 502 -59.42 -40.52 3.49
C GLN A 502 -60.22 -41.05 2.29
N GLU A 503 -60.07 -42.33 1.93
CA GLU A 503 -60.87 -43.01 0.91
C GLU A 503 -62.33 -43.16 1.34
N GLU A 504 -62.58 -43.56 2.59
CA GLU A 504 -63.93 -43.67 3.16
C GLU A 504 -64.65 -42.31 3.15
N LEU A 505 -63.96 -41.25 3.57
CA LEU A 505 -64.48 -39.88 3.52
C LEU A 505 -64.76 -39.42 2.08
N SER A 506 -63.91 -39.79 1.11
CA SER A 506 -64.11 -39.47 -0.31
C SER A 506 -65.33 -40.18 -0.91
N SER A 507 -65.58 -41.44 -0.50
CA SER A 507 -66.78 -42.19 -0.89
C SER A 507 -68.05 -41.57 -0.33
N ILE A 508 -68.08 -41.23 0.96
CA ILE A 508 -69.22 -40.56 1.62
C ILE A 508 -69.48 -39.20 0.96
N GLN A 509 -68.42 -38.48 0.58
CA GLN A 509 -68.52 -37.20 -0.10
C GLN A 509 -69.14 -37.32 -1.50
N GLY A 510 -68.87 -38.40 -2.25
CA GLY A 510 -69.42 -38.61 -3.59
C GLY A 510 -70.95 -38.59 -3.64
N ASP A 511 -71.59 -39.41 -2.81
CA ASP A 511 -73.06 -39.54 -2.76
C ASP A 511 -73.74 -38.26 -2.25
N ALA A 512 -73.17 -37.63 -1.23
CA ALA A 512 -73.67 -36.38 -0.66
C ALA A 512 -73.52 -35.17 -1.60
N THR A 513 -72.46 -35.15 -2.42
CA THR A 513 -72.18 -34.05 -3.35
C THR A 513 -73.23 -33.99 -4.46
N SER A 514 -73.64 -35.13 -5.03
CA SER A 514 -74.66 -35.16 -6.08
C SER A 514 -76.02 -34.64 -5.59
N ILE A 515 -76.42 -35.00 -4.36
CA ILE A 515 -77.68 -34.51 -3.76
C ILE A 515 -77.60 -33.01 -3.46
N ALA A 516 -76.49 -32.54 -2.88
CA ALA A 516 -76.29 -31.11 -2.59
C ALA A 516 -76.26 -30.26 -3.87
N GLN A 517 -75.59 -30.71 -4.93
CA GLN A 517 -75.54 -30.02 -6.23
C GLN A 517 -76.93 -29.90 -6.87
N SER A 518 -77.81 -30.89 -6.71
CA SER A 518 -79.19 -30.83 -7.19
C SER A 518 -80.01 -29.69 -6.56
N LEU A 519 -79.59 -29.23 -5.37
CA LEU A 519 -80.15 -28.09 -4.65
C LEU A 519 -79.36 -26.79 -4.87
N GLY A 520 -78.39 -26.77 -5.80
CA GLY A 520 -77.53 -25.61 -6.05
C GLY A 520 -76.49 -25.35 -4.96
N LEU A 521 -76.18 -26.36 -4.13
CA LEU A 521 -75.23 -26.26 -3.02
C LEU A 521 -73.89 -26.91 -3.35
N ASN A 522 -72.82 -26.27 -2.91
CA ASN A 522 -71.50 -26.87 -2.77
C ASN A 522 -71.44 -27.64 -1.45
N TYR A 523 -70.95 -28.88 -1.53
CA TYR A 523 -70.73 -29.75 -0.39
C TYR A 523 -69.27 -30.16 -0.31
N ARG A 524 -68.71 -30.20 0.90
CA ARG A 524 -67.35 -30.69 1.14
C ARG A 524 -67.21 -31.25 2.54
N VAL A 525 -66.51 -32.37 2.70
CA VAL A 525 -66.11 -32.88 4.02
C VAL A 525 -64.76 -32.28 4.39
N SER A 526 -64.53 -32.02 5.67
CA SER A 526 -63.22 -31.59 6.18
C SER A 526 -62.18 -32.69 5.95
N THR A 527 -61.07 -32.34 5.33
CA THR A 527 -59.90 -33.20 5.08
C THR A 527 -58.75 -32.92 6.04
N ALA A 528 -58.81 -31.80 6.77
CA ALA A 528 -57.89 -31.39 7.82
C ALA A 528 -58.65 -30.93 9.07
N ASP A 529 -57.94 -30.83 10.19
CA ASP A 529 -58.50 -30.32 11.45
C ASP A 529 -59.06 -28.90 11.30
N LEU A 530 -60.36 -28.73 11.55
CA LEU A 530 -61.01 -27.42 11.52
C LEU A 530 -61.00 -26.78 12.91
N LYS A 531 -60.25 -25.68 13.06
CA LYS A 531 -60.29 -24.83 14.25
C LYS A 531 -61.25 -23.65 14.05
N MET A 532 -62.32 -23.60 14.84
CA MET A 532 -63.27 -22.49 14.86
C MET A 532 -62.89 -21.47 15.94
N MET A 533 -63.10 -20.17 15.69
CA MET A 533 -62.66 -19.07 16.58
C MET A 533 -63.24 -19.14 18.01
N TYR A 534 -64.44 -19.72 18.17
CA TYR A 534 -65.16 -19.83 19.45
C TYR A 534 -65.83 -21.19 19.64
N ALA A 535 -65.28 -22.25 19.03
CA ALA A 535 -65.86 -23.59 19.04
C ALA A 535 -64.78 -24.68 19.17
N PRO A 536 -65.15 -25.94 19.49
CA PRO A 536 -64.22 -27.06 19.56
C PRO A 536 -63.42 -27.21 18.27
N LYS A 537 -62.19 -27.73 18.42
CA LYS A 537 -61.39 -28.20 17.31
C LYS A 537 -62.04 -29.48 16.80
N PHE A 538 -62.43 -29.50 15.54
CA PHE A 538 -62.92 -30.70 14.86
C PHE A 538 -61.75 -31.38 14.17
N ALA A 539 -61.62 -32.70 14.32
CA ALA A 539 -60.64 -33.46 13.58
C ALA A 539 -61.06 -33.61 12.10
N ALA A 540 -60.11 -33.93 11.22
CA ALA A 540 -60.40 -34.28 9.84
C ALA A 540 -61.52 -35.34 9.75
N GLY A 541 -62.54 -35.06 8.93
CA GLY A 541 -63.71 -35.92 8.71
C GLY A 541 -64.85 -35.76 9.72
N GLU A 542 -64.70 -34.96 10.78
CA GLU A 542 -65.76 -34.78 11.80
C GLU A 542 -66.82 -33.75 11.41
N VAL A 543 -66.56 -32.96 10.38
CA VAL A 543 -67.51 -31.96 9.87
C VAL A 543 -67.58 -31.94 8.36
N PHE A 544 -68.75 -31.57 7.84
CA PHE A 544 -68.98 -31.21 6.44
C PHE A 544 -69.49 -29.77 6.33
N GLY A 545 -69.18 -29.14 5.20
CA GLY A 545 -69.55 -27.79 4.86
C GLY A 545 -70.58 -27.75 3.75
N LEU A 546 -71.54 -26.84 3.88
CA LEU A 546 -72.48 -26.45 2.83
C LEU A 546 -72.28 -24.98 2.47
N GLN A 547 -72.25 -24.68 1.18
CA GLN A 547 -72.18 -23.33 0.66
C GLN A 547 -73.12 -23.18 -0.53
N GLU A 548 -73.72 -22.00 -0.68
CA GLU A 548 -74.59 -21.69 -1.81
C GLU A 548 -74.10 -20.42 -2.50
N ALA A 549 -73.95 -20.46 -3.82
CA ALA A 549 -73.48 -19.32 -4.61
C ALA A 549 -74.41 -18.10 -4.50
N SER A 550 -75.71 -18.33 -4.33
CA SER A 550 -76.76 -17.31 -4.16
C SER A 550 -76.66 -16.56 -2.82
N GLY A 551 -75.79 -16.99 -1.90
CA GLY A 551 -75.53 -16.33 -0.63
C GLY A 551 -76.80 -16.11 0.20
N MET A 552 -77.03 -14.87 0.63
CA MET A 552 -78.18 -14.52 1.50
C MET A 552 -79.55 -14.67 0.84
N LYS A 553 -79.62 -14.85 -0.49
CA LYS A 553 -80.89 -15.00 -1.22
C LYS A 553 -81.31 -16.47 -1.40
N GLY A 554 -80.41 -17.39 -1.11
CA GLY A 554 -80.54 -18.81 -1.38
C GLY A 554 -81.29 -19.62 -0.32
N GLY A 555 -81.68 -20.84 -0.68
CA GLY A 555 -82.44 -21.77 0.17
C GLY A 555 -81.67 -22.15 1.44
N LEU A 556 -80.35 -22.27 1.37
CA LEU A 556 -79.48 -22.57 2.52
C LEU A 556 -79.50 -21.44 3.55
N PHE A 557 -79.54 -20.17 3.11
CA PHE A 557 -79.62 -19.04 4.04
C PHE A 557 -81.00 -18.91 4.67
N ARG A 558 -82.08 -19.25 3.95
CA ARG A 558 -83.44 -19.28 4.51
C ARG A 558 -83.60 -20.40 5.54
N ALA A 559 -83.01 -21.56 5.28
CA ALA A 559 -83.02 -22.70 6.20
C ALA A 559 -82.06 -22.56 7.39
N LYS A 560 -81.24 -21.49 7.46
CA LYS A 560 -80.14 -21.35 8.43
C LYS A 560 -80.54 -21.57 9.89
N ASP A 561 -81.71 -21.06 10.30
CA ASP A 561 -82.14 -21.14 11.70
C ASP A 561 -82.68 -22.54 12.02
N ALA A 562 -83.27 -23.22 11.04
CA ALA A 562 -83.71 -24.61 11.15
C ALA A 562 -82.52 -25.58 11.23
N ILE A 563 -81.51 -25.43 10.37
CA ILE A 563 -80.30 -26.28 10.40
C ILE A 563 -79.42 -26.00 11.63
N LYS A 564 -79.40 -24.75 12.13
CA LYS A 564 -78.77 -24.41 13.42
C LYS A 564 -79.45 -25.10 14.58
N ALA A 565 -80.78 -25.00 14.68
CA ALA A 565 -81.53 -25.54 15.79
C ALA A 565 -81.51 -27.08 15.80
N LYS A 566 -81.61 -27.71 14.63
CA LYS A 566 -81.74 -29.17 14.50
C LYS A 566 -80.40 -29.91 14.44
N PHE A 567 -79.37 -29.32 13.82
CA PHE A 567 -78.09 -29.98 13.56
C PHE A 567 -76.87 -29.20 14.07
N GLY A 568 -77.10 -28.13 14.85
CA GLY A 568 -76.00 -27.35 15.43
C GLY A 568 -75.12 -26.61 14.43
N ALA A 569 -75.62 -26.34 13.21
CA ALA A 569 -74.85 -25.74 12.13
C ALA A 569 -74.15 -24.42 12.53
N ARG A 570 -72.89 -24.25 12.13
CA ARG A 570 -72.05 -23.11 12.51
C ARG A 570 -71.55 -22.34 11.29
N TRP A 571 -71.49 -21.03 11.39
CA TRP A 571 -70.98 -20.20 10.30
C TRP A 571 -69.46 -20.10 10.36
N LEU A 572 -68.79 -20.49 9.26
CA LEU A 572 -67.38 -20.28 9.03
C LEU A 572 -67.20 -19.10 8.05
N PRO A 573 -66.71 -17.94 8.52
CA PRO A 573 -66.50 -16.78 7.65
C PRO A 573 -65.24 -16.94 6.79
N ALA A 574 -65.24 -16.33 5.60
CA ALA A 574 -64.13 -16.34 4.64
C ALA A 574 -62.78 -15.85 5.18
N LYS A 575 -62.77 -15.12 6.31
CA LYS A 575 -61.54 -14.65 6.97
C LYS A 575 -60.81 -15.74 7.75
N ALA A 576 -61.43 -16.88 7.98
CA ALA A 576 -60.77 -18.03 8.57
C ALA A 576 -59.81 -18.65 7.54
N LYS A 577 -58.50 -18.65 7.83
CA LYS A 577 -57.50 -19.31 7.00
C LYS A 577 -57.65 -20.83 7.13
N ASN A 578 -58.47 -21.44 6.27
CA ASN A 578 -58.59 -22.89 6.13
C ASN A 578 -58.58 -23.26 4.63
N SER A 579 -57.71 -24.20 4.24
CA SER A 579 -57.60 -24.76 2.89
C SER A 579 -58.85 -25.54 2.45
N ASP A 580 -59.57 -26.13 3.41
CA ASP A 580 -60.70 -27.01 3.11
C ASP A 580 -61.99 -26.26 2.79
N PHE A 581 -62.16 -25.04 3.29
CA PHE A 581 -63.40 -24.28 3.12
C PHE A 581 -63.10 -22.85 2.67
N PRO A 582 -62.66 -22.65 1.42
CA PRO A 582 -62.38 -21.32 0.90
C PRO A 582 -63.68 -20.52 0.78
N GLY A 583 -63.76 -19.40 1.52
CA GLY A 583 -64.94 -18.53 1.51
C GLY A 583 -65.89 -18.77 2.68
N ASN A 584 -67.17 -18.51 2.48
CA ASN A 584 -68.17 -18.57 3.54
C ASN A 584 -68.92 -19.91 3.51
N TRP A 585 -68.94 -20.63 4.63
CA TRP A 585 -69.49 -21.99 4.72
C TRP A 585 -70.33 -22.19 5.97
N TRP A 586 -71.38 -23.01 5.86
CA TRP A 586 -72.09 -23.57 7.01
C TRP A 586 -71.51 -24.94 7.34
N ILE A 587 -70.96 -25.08 8.54
CA ILE A 587 -70.27 -26.27 9.02
C ILE A 587 -71.18 -27.06 9.94
N ILE A 588 -71.29 -28.36 9.70
CA ILE A 588 -72.16 -29.30 10.43
C ILE A 588 -71.33 -30.55 10.75
N GLU A 589 -71.50 -31.12 11.94
CA GLU A 589 -70.81 -32.35 12.32
C GLU A 589 -71.32 -33.55 11.52
N THR A 590 -70.41 -34.43 11.06
CA THR A 590 -70.72 -35.63 10.26
C THR A 590 -71.50 -36.69 11.03
N LYS A 591 -71.62 -36.57 12.36
CA LYS A 591 -72.57 -37.37 13.16
C LYS A 591 -74.04 -37.15 12.73
N HIS A 592 -74.34 -36.05 12.05
CA HIS A 592 -75.64 -35.79 11.47
C HIS A 592 -75.68 -36.28 10.02
N ASN A 593 -76.71 -37.05 9.67
CA ASN A 593 -76.88 -37.56 8.31
C ASN A 593 -77.09 -36.39 7.33
N VAL A 594 -76.24 -36.31 6.30
CA VAL A 594 -76.28 -35.24 5.30
C VAL A 594 -77.63 -35.18 4.58
N ALA A 595 -78.25 -36.33 4.29
CA ALA A 595 -79.55 -36.39 3.62
C ALA A 595 -80.64 -35.68 4.44
N ASP A 596 -80.62 -35.82 5.77
CA ASP A 596 -81.57 -35.16 6.67
C ASP A 596 -81.37 -33.64 6.70
N VAL A 597 -80.12 -33.18 6.61
CA VAL A 597 -79.79 -31.76 6.53
C VAL A 597 -80.26 -31.17 5.20
N LEU A 598 -79.97 -31.84 4.08
CA LEU A 598 -80.37 -31.41 2.75
C LEU A 598 -81.90 -31.42 2.59
N ALA A 599 -82.60 -32.40 3.16
CA ALA A 599 -84.06 -32.45 3.17
C ALA A 599 -84.69 -31.26 3.91
N VAL A 600 -84.07 -30.79 5.01
CA VAL A 600 -84.52 -29.57 5.69
C VAL A 600 -84.32 -28.36 4.78
N ILE A 601 -83.18 -28.25 4.08
CA ILE A 601 -82.92 -27.11 3.19
C ILE A 601 -83.90 -27.10 2.00
N GLN A 602 -84.25 -28.27 1.47
CA GLN A 602 -85.20 -28.41 0.37
C GLN A 602 -86.61 -27.85 0.70
N GLN A 603 -87.02 -27.83 1.97
CA GLN A 603 -88.29 -27.22 2.40
C GLN A 603 -88.30 -25.69 2.24
N TYR A 604 -87.13 -25.08 2.08
CA TYR A 604 -86.94 -23.62 1.93
C TYR A 604 -86.33 -23.24 0.57
N ALA A 605 -86.06 -24.23 -0.29
CA ALA A 605 -85.45 -24.09 -1.61
C ALA A 605 -86.41 -23.49 -2.63
#